data_AF-A0A420J8S7-F1
#
_entry.id   AF-A0A420J8S7-F1
#
_cell.length_a   1.000
_cell.length_b   1.000
_cell.length_c   1.000
_cell.angle_alpha   90.00
_cell.angle_beta   90.00
_cell.angle_gamma   90.00
#
_symmetry.space_group_name_H-M   'P 1'
#
loop_
_entity.id
_entity.type
_entity.pdbx_description
1 polymer ?
#
loop_
_entity_poly.entity_id
_entity_poly.type
_entity_poly.pdbx_seq_one_letter_code
_entity_poly.pdbx_strand_id
1 'polypeptide(L)'
;MSTTKQQNSEDLEPIVWSSNQANTASVFDIEGYISDALKLYKEEDLFGSDLFEMWKIQFENWGVSTTWKVKTTHFKLLREFLRSRNVFIPKFGLHIGQQLSKSLNEGWKQMPDDQMPDVEMIYRPVEYQK
;
A
#
# COMPACT_ATOMS: atom_id res chain seq x y z
N MET A 1 -10.60 27.79 -27.66
CA MET A 1 -9.27 27.69 -27.01
C MET A 1 -9.45 26.90 -25.74
N SER A 2 -9.07 25.62 -25.73
CA SER A 2 -9.11 24.78 -24.55
C SER A 2 -7.71 24.74 -23.96
N THR A 3 -7.51 25.44 -22.85
CA THR A 3 -6.27 25.37 -22.08
C THR A 3 -6.25 24.04 -21.36
N THR A 4 -5.53 23.08 -21.93
CA THR A 4 -5.04 21.88 -21.24
C THR A 4 -4.21 22.36 -20.06
N LYS A 5 -4.70 22.19 -18.84
CA LYS A 5 -3.85 22.28 -17.65
C LYS A 5 -2.90 21.10 -17.73
N GLN A 6 -1.66 21.36 -18.17
CA GLN A 6 -0.55 20.45 -17.89
C GLN A 6 -0.46 20.35 -16.38
N GLN A 7 -0.87 19.21 -15.83
CA GLN A 7 -0.46 18.83 -14.49
C GLN A 7 1.05 18.69 -14.54
N ASN A 8 1.71 19.54 -13.76
CA ASN A 8 3.13 19.45 -13.49
C ASN A 8 3.29 18.15 -12.68
N SER A 9 3.68 17.06 -13.34
CA SER A 9 4.16 15.86 -12.64
C SER A 9 5.54 16.21 -12.09
N GLU A 10 5.56 16.86 -10.92
CA GLU A 10 6.67 16.58 -10.01
C GLU A 10 6.55 15.09 -9.72
N ASP A 11 7.47 14.28 -10.26
CA ASP A 11 7.59 12.86 -9.93
C ASP A 11 7.60 12.77 -8.39
N LEU A 12 6.46 12.41 -7.80
CA LEU A 12 6.33 12.31 -6.35
C LEU A 12 7.13 11.09 -5.91
N GLU A 13 8.40 11.35 -5.56
CA GLU A 13 9.27 10.31 -5.04
C GLU A 13 8.70 9.80 -3.70
N PRO A 14 8.56 8.47 -3.54
CA PRO A 14 8.16 7.92 -2.26
C PRO A 14 9.17 8.30 -1.18
N ILE A 15 8.68 8.79 -0.04
CA ILE A 15 9.51 8.87 1.16
C ILE A 15 9.87 7.44 1.56
N VAL A 16 11.15 7.10 1.57
CA VAL A 16 11.66 5.79 2.01
C VAL A 16 12.40 5.96 3.32
N TRP A 17 11.97 5.22 4.34
CA TRP A 17 12.70 5.17 5.61
C TRP A 17 13.92 4.24 5.53
N SER A 18 15.04 4.67 6.10
CA SER A 18 16.14 3.77 6.40
C SER A 18 15.73 2.72 7.45
N SER A 19 16.45 1.59 7.50
CA SER A 19 16.19 0.56 8.52
C SER A 19 16.31 1.10 9.95
N ASN A 20 17.19 2.07 10.21
CA ASN A 20 17.33 2.68 11.54
C ASN A 20 16.10 3.53 11.90
N GLN A 21 15.59 4.33 10.96
CA GLN A 21 14.34 5.09 11.16
C GLN A 21 13.18 4.14 11.42
N ALA A 22 12.99 3.12 10.58
CA ALA A 22 11.91 2.14 10.75
C ALA A 22 11.98 1.40 12.09
N ASN A 23 13.18 1.08 12.58
CA ASN A 23 13.36 0.35 13.83
C ASN A 23 13.22 1.21 15.09
N THR A 24 13.53 2.50 15.01
CA THR A 24 13.47 3.43 16.15
C THR A 24 12.19 4.25 16.19
N ALA A 25 11.42 4.28 15.09
CA ALA A 25 10.13 4.96 15.00
C ALA A 25 9.17 4.57 16.14
N SER A 26 8.44 5.58 16.62
CA SER A 26 7.33 5.38 17.55
C SER A 26 6.12 4.81 16.82
N VAL A 27 5.14 4.30 17.57
CA VAL A 27 3.87 3.83 16.97
C VAL A 27 3.20 4.95 16.17
N PHE A 28 3.19 6.17 16.69
CA PHE A 28 2.59 7.33 16.03
C PHE A 28 3.24 7.64 14.68
N ASP A 29 4.57 7.60 14.61
CA ASP A 29 5.31 7.86 13.37
C ASP A 29 4.98 6.79 12.31
N ILE A 30 4.89 5.52 12.73
CA ILE A 30 4.59 4.42 11.81
C ILE A 30 3.13 4.53 11.30
N GLU A 31 2.18 4.90 12.16
CA GLU A 31 0.78 5.12 11.77
C GLU A 31 0.63 6.30 10.80
N GLY A 32 1.37 7.39 11.04
CA GLY A 32 1.46 8.53 10.12
C GLY A 32 2.02 8.11 8.76
N TYR A 33 3.13 7.38 8.75
CA TYR A 33 3.76 6.89 7.51
C TYR A 33 2.82 6.03 6.66
N ILE A 34 2.09 5.10 7.28
CA ILE A 34 1.09 4.27 6.57
C ILE A 34 -0.02 5.16 5.98
N SER A 35 -0.47 6.16 6.73
CA SER A 35 -1.53 7.07 6.28
C SER A 35 -1.09 7.93 5.09
N ASP A 36 0.13 8.45 5.12
CA ASP A 36 0.72 9.24 4.04
C ASP A 36 0.93 8.39 2.79
N ALA A 37 1.41 7.16 2.94
CA ALA A 37 1.54 6.20 1.83
C ALA A 37 0.19 5.92 1.16
N LEU A 38 -0.86 5.65 1.95
CA LEU A 38 -2.21 5.42 1.42
C LEU A 38 -2.77 6.63 0.67
N LYS A 39 -2.48 7.84 1.16
CA LYS A 39 -2.87 9.07 0.48
C LYS A 39 -2.17 9.21 -0.87
N LEU A 40 -0.85 9.01 -0.91
CA LEU A 40 -0.06 9.03 -2.15
C LEU A 40 -0.61 8.02 -3.16
N TYR A 41 -0.84 6.77 -2.77
CA TYR A 41 -1.35 5.74 -3.68
C TYR A 41 -2.71 6.09 -4.27
N LYS A 42 -3.53 6.84 -3.52
CA LYS A 42 -4.84 7.30 -3.98
C LYS A 42 -4.71 8.50 -4.92
N GLU A 43 -3.82 9.44 -4.63
CA GLU A 43 -3.59 10.63 -5.45
C GLU A 43 -3.00 10.28 -6.82
N GLU A 44 -2.09 9.30 -6.85
CA GLU A 44 -1.46 8.78 -8.07
C GLU A 44 -2.29 7.67 -8.76
N ASP A 45 -3.48 7.35 -8.25
CA ASP A 45 -4.36 6.27 -8.73
C ASP A 45 -3.66 4.93 -8.99
N LEU A 46 -2.71 4.56 -8.12
CA LEU A 46 -1.89 3.37 -8.31
C LEU A 46 -2.72 2.08 -8.20
N PHE A 47 -2.42 1.12 -9.06
CA PHE A 47 -3.12 -0.15 -9.15
C PHE A 47 -2.17 -1.30 -9.54
N GLY A 48 -2.52 -2.52 -9.13
CA GLY A 48 -1.83 -3.74 -9.57
C GLY A 48 -0.32 -3.73 -9.29
N SER A 49 0.48 -4.00 -10.31
CA SER A 49 1.95 -4.06 -10.22
C SER A 49 2.56 -2.72 -9.82
N ASP A 50 2.02 -1.61 -10.30
CA ASP A 50 2.60 -0.28 -10.07
C ASP A 50 2.44 0.12 -8.59
N LEU A 51 1.26 -0.17 -8.03
CA LEU A 51 1.03 -0.05 -6.59
C LEU A 51 1.96 -0.97 -5.79
N PHE A 52 2.16 -2.20 -6.25
CA PHE A 52 3.04 -3.14 -5.55
C PHE A 52 4.49 -2.66 -5.52
N GLU A 53 5.04 -2.19 -6.64
CA GLU A 53 6.42 -1.71 -6.69
C GLU A 53 6.59 -0.44 -5.84
N MET A 54 5.65 0.50 -5.89
CA MET A 54 5.67 1.68 -5.02
C MET A 54 5.62 1.30 -3.53
N TRP A 55 4.71 0.40 -3.16
CA TRP A 55 4.61 -0.12 -1.81
C TRP A 55 5.88 -0.85 -1.38
N LYS A 56 6.48 -1.62 -2.27
CA LYS A 56 7.72 -2.34 -1.99
C LYS A 56 8.87 -1.39 -1.72
N ILE A 57 9.06 -0.35 -2.54
CA ILE A 57 10.10 0.67 -2.35
C ILE A 57 9.93 1.35 -0.98
N GLN A 58 8.71 1.76 -0.63
CA GLN A 58 8.47 2.46 0.65
C GLN A 58 8.68 1.58 1.89
N PHE A 59 8.44 0.28 1.79
CA PHE A 59 8.44 -0.63 2.94
C PHE A 59 9.60 -1.64 2.92
N GLU A 60 10.54 -1.55 1.98
CA GLU A 60 11.65 -2.52 1.81
C GLU A 60 12.52 -2.64 3.07
N ASN A 61 12.67 -1.55 3.81
CA ASN A 61 13.52 -1.46 4.99
C ASN A 61 12.81 -1.85 6.29
N TRP A 62 11.55 -2.28 6.21
CA TRP A 62 10.74 -2.61 7.39
C TRP A 62 11.01 -4.04 7.84
N GLY A 63 11.52 -4.15 9.06
CA GLY A 63 11.77 -5.43 9.70
C GLY A 63 10.56 -5.95 10.49
N VAL A 64 10.74 -7.17 11.00
CA VAL A 64 9.81 -7.79 11.95
C VAL A 64 9.55 -6.82 13.12
N SER A 65 10.59 -6.32 13.78
CA SER A 65 10.51 -5.34 14.89
C SER A 65 9.57 -4.16 14.64
N THR A 66 9.56 -3.56 13.44
CA THR A 66 8.67 -2.45 13.08
C THR A 66 7.22 -2.91 12.97
N THR A 67 6.99 -4.07 12.36
CA THR A 67 5.65 -4.63 12.13
C THR A 67 4.95 -5.16 13.40
N TRP A 68 5.68 -5.40 14.50
CA TRP A 68 5.09 -5.78 15.78
C TRP A 68 4.64 -4.61 16.65
N LYS A 69 5.10 -3.37 16.38
CA LYS A 69 4.81 -2.20 17.21
C LYS A 69 3.40 -1.63 17.00
N VAL A 70 2.86 -1.76 15.80
CA VAL A 70 1.64 -1.03 15.40
C VAL A 70 0.38 -1.83 15.67
N LYS A 71 -0.69 -1.12 16.02
CA LYS A 71 -2.03 -1.72 16.16
C LYS A 71 -2.45 -2.41 14.86
N THR A 72 -3.14 -3.53 15.01
CA THR A 72 -3.67 -4.34 13.91
C THR A 72 -4.53 -3.53 12.92
N THR A 73 -5.14 -2.42 13.36
CA THR A 73 -6.03 -1.58 12.53
C THR A 73 -5.33 -0.90 11.36
N HIS A 74 -4.17 -0.27 11.54
CA HIS A 74 -3.48 0.45 10.45
C HIS A 74 -2.94 -0.53 9.38
N PHE A 75 -2.37 -1.65 9.81
CA PHE A 75 -1.98 -2.70 8.87
C PHE A 75 -3.17 -3.36 8.18
N LYS A 76 -4.32 -3.46 8.85
CA LYS A 76 -5.56 -3.91 8.22
C LYS A 76 -5.99 -2.92 7.12
N LEU A 77 -5.95 -1.61 7.38
CA LEU A 77 -6.26 -0.59 6.37
C LEU A 77 -5.33 -0.70 5.16
N LEU A 78 -4.01 -0.78 5.38
CA LEU A 78 -3.04 -0.98 4.31
C LEU A 78 -3.33 -2.24 3.49
N ARG A 79 -3.57 -3.37 4.17
CA ARG A 79 -3.88 -4.63 3.49
C ARG A 79 -5.15 -4.54 2.64
N GLU A 80 -6.25 -4.02 3.20
CA GLU A 80 -7.51 -3.96 2.45
C GLU A 80 -7.42 -2.97 1.28
N PHE A 81 -6.66 -1.87 1.43
CA PHE A 81 -6.38 -0.95 0.32
C PHE A 81 -5.63 -1.66 -0.82
N LEU A 82 -4.51 -2.31 -0.52
CA LEU A 82 -3.72 -3.08 -1.50
C LEU A 82 -4.60 -4.11 -2.22
N ARG A 83 -5.41 -4.87 -1.48
CA ARG A 83 -6.33 -5.87 -2.05
C ARG A 83 -7.41 -5.23 -2.93
N SER A 84 -7.96 -4.09 -2.55
CA SER A 84 -8.95 -3.37 -3.37
C SER A 84 -8.38 -2.88 -4.70
N ARG A 85 -7.06 -2.64 -4.74
CA ARG A 85 -6.30 -2.18 -5.90
C ARG A 85 -5.51 -3.30 -6.58
N ASN A 86 -6.01 -4.54 -6.49
CA ASN A 86 -5.50 -5.71 -7.22
C ASN A 86 -4.08 -6.19 -6.83
N VAL A 87 -3.69 -5.98 -5.57
CA VAL A 87 -2.46 -6.55 -4.99
C VAL A 87 -2.82 -7.64 -3.99
N PHE A 88 -2.35 -8.87 -4.23
CA PHE A 88 -2.66 -10.00 -3.38
C PHE A 88 -1.88 -10.01 -2.08
N ILE A 89 -2.61 -9.79 -0.98
CA ILE A 89 -2.12 -10.00 0.39
C ILE A 89 -3.05 -10.99 1.09
N PRO A 90 -2.58 -12.15 1.58
CA PRO A 90 -3.44 -13.14 2.23
C PRO A 90 -4.27 -12.56 3.39
N LYS A 91 -5.56 -12.93 3.49
CA LYS A 91 -6.40 -12.61 4.67
C LYS A 91 -6.13 -13.54 5.85
N PHE A 92 -5.77 -14.78 5.56
CA PHE A 92 -5.60 -15.87 6.53
C PHE A 92 -4.12 -16.19 6.73
N GLY A 93 -3.74 -16.49 7.97
CA GLY A 93 -2.35 -16.72 8.37
C GLY A 93 -1.97 -15.94 9.62
N LEU A 94 -0.66 -15.81 9.86
CA LEU A 94 -0.03 -15.08 10.97
C LEU A 94 -0.52 -13.62 11.13
N HIS A 95 0.01 -12.90 12.12
CA HIS A 95 -0.24 -11.47 12.34
C HIS A 95 -0.13 -10.65 11.03
N ILE A 96 -1.04 -9.69 10.81
CA ILE A 96 -1.18 -8.93 9.54
C ILE A 96 0.15 -8.31 9.08
N GLY A 97 0.94 -7.76 10.01
CA GLY A 97 2.26 -7.21 9.70
C GLY A 97 3.21 -8.24 9.09
N GLN A 98 3.21 -9.48 9.59
CA GLN A 98 4.02 -10.56 9.03
C GLN A 98 3.54 -10.98 7.63
N GLN A 99 2.23 -10.96 7.37
CA GLN A 99 1.69 -11.23 6.04
C GLN A 99 2.15 -10.17 5.04
N LEU A 100 2.10 -8.88 5.42
CA LEU A 100 2.59 -7.77 4.60
C LEU A 100 4.08 -7.93 4.29
N SER A 101 4.92 -8.15 5.31
CA SER A 101 6.36 -8.39 5.09
C SER A 101 6.64 -9.61 4.21
N LYS A 102 5.87 -10.69 4.38
CA LYS A 102 6.02 -11.88 3.54
C LYS A 102 5.65 -11.60 2.08
N SER A 103 4.54 -10.90 1.84
CA SER A 103 4.10 -10.51 0.50
C SER A 103 5.12 -9.63 -0.23
N LEU A 104 5.85 -8.76 0.47
CA LEU A 104 6.95 -7.99 -0.12
C LEU A 104 8.05 -8.88 -0.72
N ASN A 105 8.36 -9.99 -0.05
CA ASN A 105 9.42 -10.91 -0.45
C ASN A 105 9.01 -11.89 -1.56
N GLU A 106 7.72 -12.20 -1.68
CA GLU A 106 7.20 -13.16 -2.68
C GLU A 106 6.98 -12.54 -4.07
N GLY A 107 7.07 -11.21 -4.20
CA GLY A 107 6.82 -10.48 -5.44
C GLY A 107 5.32 -10.21 -5.69
N TRP A 108 5.04 -9.44 -6.74
CA TRP A 108 3.67 -9.06 -7.09
C TRP A 108 2.85 -10.29 -7.49
N LYS A 109 1.62 -10.34 -6.98
CA LYS A 109 0.59 -11.31 -7.36
C LYS A 109 -0.73 -10.57 -7.50
N GLN A 110 -1.47 -10.88 -8.56
CA GLN A 110 -2.81 -10.37 -8.79
C GLN A 110 -3.79 -10.91 -7.75
N MET A 111 -4.78 -10.11 -7.34
CA MET A 111 -5.90 -10.59 -6.53
C MET A 111 -6.75 -11.59 -7.32
N PRO A 112 -7.01 -12.80 -6.79
CA PRO A 112 -7.98 -13.71 -7.38
C PRO A 112 -9.39 -13.11 -7.41
N ASP A 113 -10.13 -13.32 -8.49
CA ASP A 113 -11.47 -12.76 -8.68
C ASP A 113 -12.46 -13.19 -7.58
N ASP A 114 -12.35 -14.43 -7.11
CA ASP A 114 -13.15 -15.01 -6.02
C ASP A 114 -12.79 -14.47 -4.63
N GLN A 115 -11.68 -13.73 -4.52
CA GLN A 115 -11.18 -13.13 -3.29
C GLN A 115 -11.09 -11.61 -3.34
N MET A 116 -11.45 -10.99 -4.47
CA MET A 116 -11.58 -9.54 -4.54
C MET A 116 -12.55 -9.09 -3.44
N PRO A 117 -12.14 -8.17 -2.55
CA PRO A 117 -13.06 -7.69 -1.55
C PRO A 117 -14.26 -7.02 -2.23
N ASP A 118 -15.46 -7.18 -1.69
CA ASP A 118 -16.68 -6.45 -2.08
C ASP A 118 -16.58 -4.93 -1.82
N VAL A 119 -15.37 -4.42 -1.60
CA VAL A 119 -15.04 -3.00 -1.42
C VAL A 119 -15.29 -2.29 -2.74
N GLU A 120 -16.57 -1.95 -2.85
CA GLU A 120 -17.26 -0.89 -3.56
C GLU A 120 -16.54 -0.29 -4.76
N MET A 121 -17.29 -0.26 -5.86
CA MET A 121 -17.00 0.36 -7.16
C MET A 121 -16.31 1.74 -7.13
N ILE A 122 -16.28 2.45 -6.00
CA ILE A 122 -15.66 3.77 -5.78
C ILE A 122 -14.13 3.81 -5.89
N TYR A 123 -13.42 2.69 -5.80
CA TYR A 123 -11.95 2.64 -5.95
C TYR A 123 -11.47 1.86 -7.19
N ARG A 124 -12.38 1.39 -8.05
CA ARG A 124 -12.01 0.84 -9.36
C ARG A 124 -11.83 1.99 -10.36
N PRO A 125 -10.78 1.97 -11.20
CA PRO A 125 -10.74 2.83 -12.38
C PRO A 125 -12.01 2.65 -13.21
N VAL A 126 -12.53 3.73 -13.79
CA VAL A 126 -13.82 3.76 -14.50
C VAL A 126 -13.95 2.66 -15.56
N GLU A 127 -12.84 2.27 -16.17
CA GLU A 127 -12.76 1.21 -17.19
C GLU A 127 -13.20 -0.18 -16.70
N TYR A 128 -13.21 -0.41 -15.38
CA TYR A 128 -13.57 -1.67 -14.74
C TYR A 128 -14.93 -1.63 -14.02
N GLN A 129 -15.73 -0.58 -14.26
CA GLN A 129 -17.12 -0.45 -13.84
C GLN A 129 -18.04 -0.88 -15.01
N LYS A 130 -18.15 -2.18 -15.28
CA LYS A 130 -19.12 -2.75 -16.23
C LYS A 130 -20.27 -3.42 -15.48
#